data_AF-A0A930NJ83-F1
#
_entry.id   AF-A0A930NJ83-F1
#
_cell.length_a   1.000
_cell.length_b   1.000
_cell.length_c   1.000
_cell.angle_alpha   90.00
_cell.angle_beta   90.00
_cell.angle_gamma   90.00
#
_symmetry.space_group_name_H-M   'P 1'
#
loop_
_entity.id
_entity.type
_entity.pdbx_description
1 polymer ?
#
loop_
_entity_poly.entity_id
_entity_poly.type
_entity_poly.pdbx_seq_one_letter_code
_entity_poly.pdbx_strand_id
1 'polypeptide(L)'
;MFDYAFLILLLPFLSAVVLGLFGMKMPRKVAGIIGTCMLGTLFVLSLYTAYHYFFYTGEYTAMGETFNVTDGRLANGTYPTVTVFNITWLK
;
A
#
# COMPACT_ATOMS: atom_id res chain seq x y z
N MET A 1 -2.92 0.77 11.13
CA MET A 1 -2.78 2.02 10.33
C MET A 1 -2.21 1.74 8.94
N PHE A 2 -1.11 0.97 8.82
CA PHE A 2 -0.53 0.55 7.53
C PHE A 2 -1.20 -0.68 6.92
N ASP A 3 -2.32 -1.13 7.48
CA ASP A 3 -3.09 -2.31 7.05
C ASP A 3 -3.58 -2.22 5.61
N TYR A 4 -3.58 -1.04 4.99
CA TYR A 4 -3.93 -0.88 3.58
C TYR A 4 -2.72 -0.67 2.67
N ALA A 5 -1.52 -0.45 3.20
CA ALA A 5 -0.33 -0.19 2.40
C ALA A 5 0.04 -1.39 1.50
N PHE A 6 -0.34 -2.62 1.88
CA PHE A 6 -0.10 -3.82 1.08
C PHE A 6 -0.84 -3.78 -0.27
N LEU A 7 -1.95 -3.03 -0.32
CA LEU A 7 -2.73 -2.84 -1.54
C LEU A 7 -1.95 -2.08 -2.62
N ILE A 8 -0.91 -1.30 -2.25
CA ILE A 8 -0.04 -0.60 -3.23
C ILE A 8 0.62 -1.60 -4.20
N LEU A 9 1.04 -2.77 -3.71
CA LEU A 9 1.63 -3.82 -4.54
C LEU A 9 0.57 -4.81 -5.06
N LEU A 10 -0.52 -5.02 -4.31
CA LEU A 10 -1.56 -5.98 -4.66
C LEU A 10 -2.47 -5.50 -5.80
N LEU A 11 -2.83 -4.21 -5.86
CA LEU A 11 -3.67 -3.65 -6.92
C LEU A 11 -3.07 -3.77 -8.32
N PRO A 12 -1.78 -3.46 -8.58
CA PRO A 12 -1.23 -3.62 -9.92
C PRO A 12 -1.18 -5.09 -10.33
N PHE A 13 -0.93 -6.01 -9.38
CA PHE A 13 -1.00 -7.45 -9.61
C PHE A 13 -2.41 -7.92 -9.95
N LEU A 14 -3.42 -7.53 -9.16
CA LEU A 14 -4.83 -7.85 -9.43
C LEU A 14 -5.32 -7.26 -10.75
N SER A 15 -4.92 -6.03 -11.07
CA SER A 15 -5.24 -5.41 -12.36
C SER A 15 -4.65 -6.21 -13.53
N ALA A 16 -3.39 -6.66 -13.41
CA ALA A 16 -2.76 -7.52 -14.41
C ALA A 16 -3.44 -8.90 -14.52
N VAL A 17 -3.90 -9.50 -13.41
CA VAL A 17 -4.66 -10.76 -13.42
C VAL A 17 -6.00 -10.56 -14.12
N VAL A 18 -6.79 -9.56 -13.72
CA VAL A 18 -8.12 -9.31 -14.30
C VAL A 18 -8.03 -8.97 -15.79
N LEU A 19 -7.13 -8.06 -16.18
CA LEU A 19 -6.94 -7.69 -17.59
C LEU A 19 -6.22 -8.79 -18.38
N GLY A 20 -5.34 -9.57 -17.76
CA GLY A 20 -4.65 -10.68 -18.41
C GLY A 20 -5.56 -11.87 -18.71
N LEU A 21 -6.47 -12.23 -17.80
CA LEU A 21 -7.42 -13.32 -17.97
C LEU A 21 -8.67 -12.91 -18.77
N PHE A 22 -9.22 -11.72 -18.52
CA PHE A 22 -10.49 -11.30 -19.13
C PHE A 22 -10.33 -10.24 -20.24
N GLY A 23 -9.12 -9.70 -20.46
CA GLY A 23 -8.89 -8.60 -21.39
C GLY A 23 -9.19 -8.95 -22.85
N MET A 24 -9.12 -10.24 -23.23
CA MET A 24 -9.45 -10.69 -24.58
C MET A 24 -10.95 -10.59 -24.92
N LYS A 25 -11.83 -10.55 -23.92
CA LYS A 25 -13.30 -10.42 -24.10
C LYS A 25 -13.82 -8.99 -23.87
N MET A 26 -12.97 -8.04 -23.49
CA MET A 26 -13.38 -6.67 -23.18
C MET A 26 -13.00 -5.67 -24.28
N PRO A 27 -13.86 -4.68 -24.59
CA PRO A 27 -13.52 -3.61 -25.53
C PRO A 27 -12.38 -2.73 -24.97
N ARG A 28 -11.44 -2.34 -25.84
CA ARG A 28 -10.21 -1.56 -25.50
C ARG A 28 -10.47 -0.33 -24.61
N LYS A 29 -11.59 0.35 -24.80
CA LYS A 29 -11.98 1.52 -24.00
C LYS A 29 -12.25 1.18 -22.54
N VAL A 30 -12.91 0.05 -22.27
CA VAL A 30 -13.27 -0.38 -20.91
C VAL A 30 -12.04 -0.88 -20.16
N ALA A 31 -11.18 -1.66 -20.83
CA ALA A 31 -9.91 -2.10 -20.26
C ALA A 31 -9.00 -0.91 -19.86
N GLY A 32 -8.95 0.12 -20.69
CA GLY A 32 -8.22 1.36 -20.40
C GLY A 32 -8.75 2.08 -19.17
N ILE A 33 -10.06 2.27 -19.06
CA ILE A 33 -10.70 2.93 -17.90
C ILE A 33 -10.40 2.17 -16.60
N ILE A 34 -10.52 0.84 -16.63
CA ILE A 34 -10.23 -0.02 -15.46
C ILE A 34 -8.77 0.16 -15.03
N GLY A 35 -7.83 0.12 -15.98
CA GLY A 35 -6.41 0.33 -15.70
C GLY A 35 -6.12 1.71 -15.10
N THR A 36 -6.70 2.76 -15.66
CA THR A 36 -6.53 4.13 -15.15
C THR A 36 -7.16 4.31 -13.77
N CYS A 37 -8.35 3.76 -13.51
CA CYS A 37 -8.97 3.78 -12.19
C CYS A 37 -8.10 3.06 -11.16
N MET A 38 -7.53 1.90 -11.50
CA MET A 38 -6.62 1.17 -10.61
C MET A 38 -5.36 1.99 -10.29
N LEU A 39 -4.74 2.61 -11.30
CA LEU A 39 -3.58 3.49 -11.10
C LEU A 39 -3.93 4.74 -10.28
N GLY A 40 -5.12 5.32 -10.49
CA GLY A 40 -5.61 6.46 -9.70
C GLY A 40 -5.80 6.09 -8.23
N THR A 41 -6.44 4.96 -7.94
CA THR A 41 -6.60 4.45 -6.58
C THR A 41 -5.24 4.18 -5.93
N LEU A 42 -4.31 3.57 -6.68
CA LEU A 42 -2.94 3.34 -6.23
C LEU A 42 -2.20 4.63 -5.88
N PHE A 43 -2.36 5.66 -6.70
CA PHE A 43 -1.75 6.96 -6.46
C PHE A 43 -2.28 7.60 -5.17
N VAL A 44 -3.60 7.60 -4.97
CA VAL A 44 -4.22 8.13 -3.75
C VAL A 44 -3.76 7.35 -2.52
N LEU A 45 -3.72 6.02 -2.61
CA LEU A 45 -3.28 5.16 -1.51
C LEU A 45 -1.80 5.36 -1.16
N SER A 46 -0.96 5.58 -2.18
CA SER A 46 0.46 5.92 -2.00
C SER A 46 0.63 7.25 -1.26
N LEU A 47 -0.10 8.30 -1.68
CA LEU A 47 -0.08 9.59 -1.00
C LEU A 47 -0.60 9.51 0.44
N TYR A 48 -1.68 8.76 0.67
CA TYR A 48 -2.22 8.52 2.01
C TYR A 48 -1.18 7.84 2.91
N THR A 49 -0.53 6.79 2.41
CA THR A 49 0.50 6.06 3.15
C THR A 49 1.72 6.95 3.44
N ALA A 50 2.16 7.76 2.47
CA ALA A 50 3.27 8.70 2.63
C ALA A 50 2.95 9.79 3.67
N TYR A 51 1.74 10.36 3.62
CA TYR A 51 1.30 11.36 4.60
C TYR A 51 1.34 10.78 6.02
N HIS A 52 0.80 9.58 6.21
CA HIS A 52 0.84 8.91 7.50
C HIS A 52 2.25 8.50 7.93
N TYR A 53 3.14 8.21 7.00
CA TYR A 53 4.52 7.89 7.32
C TYR A 53 5.30 9.13 7.83
N PHE A 54 5.11 10.29 7.20
CA PHE A 54 5.89 11.49 7.51
C PHE A 54 5.29 12.42 8.55
N PHE A 55 3.97 12.41 8.75
CA PHE A 55 3.29 13.45 9.53
C PHE A 55 2.35 12.92 10.62
N TYR A 56 2.21 11.61 10.76
CA TYR A 56 1.32 11.04 11.78
C TYR A 56 1.91 11.12 13.18
N THR A 57 1.05 11.37 14.17
CA THR A 57 1.38 11.35 15.60
C THR A 57 0.43 10.40 16.31
N GLY A 58 0.98 9.44 17.05
CA GLY A 58 0.24 8.41 17.78
C GLY A 58 1.04 7.12 17.93
N GLU A 59 0.36 6.02 18.23
CA GLU A 59 1.01 4.72 18.38
C GLU A 59 1.14 3.98 17.04
N TYR A 60 2.30 3.36 16.84
CA TYR A 60 2.65 2.55 15.70
C TYR A 60 3.09 1.16 16.17
N THR A 61 2.41 0.12 15.71
CA THR A 61 2.78 -1.26 15.99
C THR A 61 3.46 -1.90 14.79
N ALA A 62 4.65 -2.44 15.00
CA ALA A 62 5.37 -3.25 14.02
C ALA A 62 6.10 -4.40 14.69
N MET A 63 6.15 -5.55 14.02
CA MET A 63 6.87 -6.73 14.51
C MET A 63 6.47 -7.14 15.96
N GLY A 64 5.23 -6.90 16.36
CA GLY A 64 4.74 -7.24 17.71
C GLY A 64 5.12 -6.24 18.81
N GLU A 65 5.79 -5.13 18.47
CA GLU A 65 6.14 -4.06 19.39
C GLU A 65 5.39 -2.76 19.03
N THR A 66 4.98 -2.00 20.04
CA THR A 66 4.28 -0.72 19.87
C THR A 66 5.20 0.44 20.23
N PHE A 67 5.28 1.42 19.33
CA PHE A 67 6.21 2.55 19.36
C PHE A 67 5.39 3.83 19.32
N ASN A 68 5.77 4.82 20.12
CA ASN A 68 5.15 6.13 20.04
C ASN A 68 5.83 6.96 18.93
N VAL A 69 5.02 7.51 18.03
CA VAL A 69 5.44 8.30 16.89
C VAL A 69 4.93 9.73 17.05
N THR A 70 5.79 10.70 16.85
CA THR A 70 5.46 12.12 16.87
C THR A 70 5.98 12.74 15.57
N ASP A 71 5.10 13.38 14.80
CA ASP A 71 5.44 13.97 13.49
C ASP A 71 6.17 12.98 12.56
N GLY A 72 5.66 11.75 12.49
CA GLY A 72 6.22 10.66 11.69
C GLY A 72 7.52 10.06 12.22
N ARG A 73 8.04 10.54 13.35
CA ARG A 73 9.35 10.12 13.90
C ARG A 73 9.20 9.41 15.24
N LEU A 74 10.08 8.44 15.46
CA LEU A 74 10.27 7.78 16.74
C LEU A 74 10.97 8.71 17.73
N ALA A 75 10.99 8.35 19.02
CA ALA A 75 11.63 9.13 20.08
C ALA A 75 13.14 9.40 19.84
N ASN A 76 13.81 8.53 19.08
CA ASN A 76 15.21 8.66 18.67
C ASN A 76 15.39 9.57 17.43
N GLY A 77 14.31 10.15 16.89
CA GLY A 77 14.32 10.98 15.69
C GLY A 77 14.45 10.21 14.37
N THR A 78 14.40 8.88 14.35
CA THR A 78 14.38 8.12 13.09
C THR A 78 12.95 7.86 12.63
N TYR A 79 12.74 7.68 11.32
CA TYR A 79 11.45 7.22 10.82
C TYR A 79 11.25 5.73 11.15
N PRO A 80 10.01 5.29 11.46
CA PRO A 80 9.73 3.90 11.81
C PRO A 80 9.85 2.98 10.59
N THR A 81 10.38 1.77 10.78
CA THR A 81 10.42 0.76 9.71
C THR A 81 9.02 0.18 9.50
N VAL A 82 8.46 0.37 8.30
CA VAL A 82 7.13 -0.16 7.93
C VAL A 82 7.21 -1.54 7.31
N THR A 83 6.74 -2.55 8.05
CA THR A 83 6.59 -3.92 7.55
C THR A 83 5.21 -4.09 6.93
N VAL A 84 5.13 -3.94 5.61
CA VAL A 84 3.86 -4.05 4.86
C VAL A 84 3.53 -5.50 4.48
N PHE A 85 4.56 -6.33 4.29
CA PHE A 85 4.43 -7.76 3.97
C PHE A 85 5.27 -8.59 4.94
N ASN A 86 4.70 -9.69 5.42
CA ASN A 86 5.40 -10.67 6.25
C ASN A 86 5.23 -12.06 5.59
N ILE A 87 6.11 -12.39 4.65
CA ILE A 87 6.11 -13.68 3.96
C ILE A 87 7.28 -14.52 4.47
N THR A 88 6.99 -15.52 5.30
CA THR A 88 7.94 -16.58 5.65
C THR A 88 7.82 -17.72 4.65
N TRP A 89 8.88 -17.92 3.85
CA TRP A 89 8.92 -18.90 2.76
C TRP A 89 9.15 -20.34 3.22
N LEU A 90 9.62 -20.54 4.44
CA LEU A 90 9.73 -21.84 5.11
C LEU A 90 9.59 -21.56 6.62
N LYS A 91 8.82 -22.38 7.32
CA LYS A 91 8.70 -22.33 8.77
C LYS A 91 9.54 -23.45 9.38
#